data_AF-W7PN11-F1
#
_entry.id   AF-W7PN11-F1
#
_cell.length_a   1.000
_cell.length_b   1.000
_cell.length_c   1.000
_cell.angle_alpha   90.00
_cell.angle_beta   90.00
_cell.angle_gamma   90.00
#
_symmetry.space_group_name_H-M   'P 1'
#
loop_
_entity.id
_entity.type
_entity.pdbx_description
1 polymer ?
#
loop_
_entity_poly.entity_id
_entity_poly.type
_entity_poly.pdbx_seq_one_letter_code
_entity_poly.pdbx_strand_id
1 'polypeptide(L)'
;MNSMAEALGMSLPGSAVIPAPYKERAMVAFETGTRIVEMVWENLRPLDILTREAFENAIVTCSGLGGSSNAPVHINAIARHAGVELTNDDWQRLGYEVPLLANVMPAGAYLCEEFYRAGGVPAVLHELLAAGKIHGDALTVNGQTLAANLQGHETQDAR
;
A
#
# COMPACT_ATOMS: atom_id res chain seq x y z
N MET A 1 -3.68 -6.53 5.45
CA MET A 1 -2.53 -5.91 6.15
C MET A 1 -1.28 -5.79 5.29
N ASN A 2 -0.83 -6.81 4.54
CA ASN A 2 0.32 -6.64 3.62
C ASN A 2 0.14 -5.47 2.65
N SER A 3 -1.03 -5.34 2.02
CA SER A 3 -1.32 -4.20 1.14
C SER A 3 -1.26 -2.84 1.85
N MET A 4 -1.53 -2.82 3.17
CA MET A 4 -1.41 -1.58 3.96
C MET A 4 0.05 -1.26 4.24
N ALA A 5 0.91 -2.26 4.45
CA ALA A 5 2.35 -2.02 4.57
C ALA A 5 2.90 -1.38 3.29
N GLU A 6 2.45 -1.83 2.13
CA GLU A 6 2.85 -1.24 0.85
C GLU A 6 2.27 0.17 0.65
N ALA A 7 0.99 0.40 0.96
CA ALA A 7 0.37 1.71 0.88
C ALA A 7 0.98 2.75 1.84
N LEU A 8 1.43 2.30 3.02
CA LEU A 8 2.20 3.11 3.97
C LEU A 8 3.64 3.39 3.48
N GLY A 9 4.07 2.77 2.38
CA GLY A 9 5.44 2.87 1.91
C GLY A 9 6.44 2.05 2.72
N MET A 10 5.99 1.11 3.57
CA MET A 10 6.83 0.31 4.48
C MET A 10 7.29 -1.04 3.91
N SER A 11 6.95 -1.34 2.66
CA SER A 11 7.46 -2.49 1.91
C SER A 11 7.82 -2.09 0.49
N LEU A 12 8.68 -2.88 -0.17
CA LEU A 12 9.03 -2.62 -1.56
C LEU A 12 7.78 -2.64 -2.47
N PRO A 13 7.70 -1.79 -3.50
CA PRO A 13 6.58 -1.76 -4.44
C PRO A 13 6.32 -3.14 -5.06
N GLY A 14 5.05 -3.54 -5.17
CA GLY A 14 4.60 -4.82 -5.71
C GLY A 14 4.77 -6.02 -4.78
N SER A 15 5.36 -5.85 -3.59
CA SER A 15 5.70 -6.97 -2.72
C SER A 15 4.53 -7.54 -1.93
N ALA A 16 3.43 -6.80 -1.71
CA ALA A 16 2.39 -7.19 -0.76
C ALA A 16 1.67 -8.49 -1.13
N VAL A 17 1.45 -8.72 -2.43
CA VAL A 17 0.53 -9.75 -2.92
C VAL A 17 1.17 -10.81 -3.82
N ILE A 18 2.50 -10.80 -3.96
CA ILE A 18 3.22 -11.91 -4.61
C ILE A 18 2.85 -13.23 -3.93
N PRO A 19 2.29 -14.22 -4.64
CA PRO A 19 1.95 -15.51 -4.05
C PRO A 19 3.19 -16.17 -3.45
N ALA A 20 3.07 -16.75 -2.26
CA ALA A 20 4.23 -17.29 -1.54
C ALA A 20 5.06 -18.33 -2.34
N PRO A 21 4.46 -19.22 -3.17
CA PRO A 21 5.24 -20.19 -3.95
C PRO A 21 5.94 -19.61 -5.18
N TYR A 22 5.69 -18.35 -5.55
CA TYR A 22 6.25 -17.74 -6.74
C TYR A 22 7.73 -17.36 -6.51
N LYS A 23 8.57 -17.52 -7.54
CA LYS A 23 10.01 -17.19 -7.45
C LYS A 23 10.24 -15.72 -7.11
N GLU A 24 9.34 -14.85 -7.54
CA GLU A 24 9.33 -13.41 -7.31
C GLU A 24 9.30 -13.09 -5.81
N ARG A 25 8.71 -13.97 -4.98
CA ARG A 25 8.70 -13.79 -3.52
C ARG A 25 10.10 -13.93 -2.93
N ALA A 26 10.89 -14.89 -3.41
CA ALA A 26 12.28 -15.04 -2.97
C ALA A 26 13.17 -13.91 -3.52
N MET A 27 12.90 -13.43 -4.74
CA MET A 27 13.61 -12.29 -5.33
C MET A 27 13.38 -11.01 -4.52
N VAL A 28 12.13 -10.67 -4.21
CA VAL A 28 11.85 -9.45 -3.42
C VAL A 28 12.39 -9.56 -1.99
N ALA A 29 12.47 -10.77 -1.43
CA ALA A 29 13.11 -10.98 -0.12
C ALA A 29 14.61 -10.67 -0.17
N PHE A 30 15.30 -11.07 -1.25
CA PHE A 30 16.70 -10.71 -1.48
C PHE A 30 16.87 -9.20 -1.67
N GLU A 31 16.04 -8.58 -2.50
CA GLU A 31 16.05 -7.12 -2.73
C GLU A 31 15.78 -6.34 -1.44
N THR A 32 14.86 -6.81 -0.60
CA THR A 32 14.59 -6.23 0.72
C THR A 32 15.85 -6.29 1.60
N GLY A 33 16.61 -7.39 1.54
CA GLY A 33 17.88 -7.55 2.25
C GLY A 33 18.97 -6.58 1.77
N THR A 34 19.04 -6.31 0.46
CA THR A 34 19.92 -5.26 -0.07
C THR A 34 19.46 -3.89 0.39
N ARG A 35 18.16 -3.59 0.23
CA ARG A 35 17.62 -2.26 0.52
C ARG A 35 17.75 -1.86 1.98
N ILE A 36 17.54 -2.78 2.91
CA ILE A 36 17.63 -2.46 4.35
C ILE A 36 19.04 -2.01 4.75
N VAL A 37 20.10 -2.53 4.10
CA VAL A 37 21.48 -2.08 4.35
C VAL A 37 21.65 -0.62 3.90
N GLU A 38 21.13 -0.25 2.73
CA GLU A 38 21.16 1.12 2.23
C GLU A 38 20.42 2.08 3.16
N MET A 39 19.23 1.70 3.63
CA MET A 39 18.45 2.49 4.58
C MET A 39 19.21 2.80 5.87
N VAL A 40 20.05 1.88 6.35
CA VAL A 40 20.92 2.10 7.51
C VAL A 40 21.94 3.21 7.22
N TRP A 41 22.57 3.20 6.04
CA TRP A 41 23.53 4.23 5.65
C TRP A 41 22.88 5.60 5.42
N GLU A 42 21.65 5.60 4.88
CA GLU A 42 20.85 6.80 4.67
C GLU A 42 20.22 7.33 5.98
N ASN A 43 20.25 6.54 7.06
CA ASN A 43 19.49 6.78 8.28
C ASN A 43 18.00 7.04 7.99
N LEU A 44 17.42 6.27 7.04
CA LEU A 44 16.01 6.33 6.69
C LEU A 44 15.19 5.51 7.71
N ARG A 45 14.45 6.19 8.59
CA ARG A 45 13.76 5.56 9.72
C ARG A 45 12.25 5.47 9.43
N PRO A 46 11.53 4.56 10.11
CA PRO A 46 10.08 4.46 9.97
C PRO A 46 9.33 5.78 10.18
N LEU A 47 9.79 6.64 11.10
CA LEU A 47 9.15 7.95 11.36
C LEU A 47 9.34 8.96 10.22
N ASP A 48 10.31 8.74 9.34
CA ASP A 48 10.51 9.56 8.15
C ASP A 48 9.55 9.15 7.00
N ILE A 49 8.91 7.96 7.11
CA ILE A 49 8.01 7.36 6.13
C ILE A 49 6.54 7.40 6.61
N LEU A 50 6.30 7.07 7.89
CA LEU A 50 4.99 6.96 8.51
C LEU A 50 4.42 8.35 8.88
N THR A 51 4.21 9.19 7.87
CA THR A 51 3.60 10.52 8.02
C THR A 51 2.08 10.44 7.98
N ARG A 52 1.42 11.57 8.30
CA ARG A 52 -0.04 11.69 8.20
C ARG A 52 -0.54 11.32 6.80
N GLU A 53 0.13 11.79 5.77
CA GLU A 53 -0.17 11.52 4.37
C GLU A 53 -0.07 10.03 4.03
N ALA A 54 0.95 9.33 4.54
CA ALA A 54 1.08 7.88 4.34
C ALA A 54 -0.11 7.11 4.97
N PHE A 55 -0.56 7.52 6.16
CA PHE A 55 -1.74 6.93 6.79
C PHE A 55 -3.03 7.23 6.04
N GLU A 56 -3.20 8.43 5.50
CA GLU A 56 -4.35 8.77 4.65
C GLU A 56 -4.35 7.94 3.36
N ASN A 57 -3.18 7.73 2.74
CA ASN A 57 -3.02 6.82 1.60
C ASN A 57 -3.46 5.40 1.96
N ALA A 58 -3.07 4.89 3.13
CA ALA A 58 -3.47 3.57 3.59
C ALA A 58 -4.98 3.44 3.78
N ILE A 59 -5.66 4.47 4.30
CA ILE A 59 -7.13 4.49 4.44
C ILE A 59 -7.81 4.40 3.06
N VAL A 60 -7.44 5.29 2.15
CA VAL A 60 -8.02 5.35 0.80
C VAL A 60 -7.77 4.05 0.05
N THR A 61 -6.56 3.50 0.16
CA THR A 61 -6.19 2.21 -0.44
C THR A 61 -6.99 1.07 0.17
N CYS A 62 -7.21 1.07 1.48
CA CYS A 62 -8.04 0.06 2.14
C CYS A 62 -9.47 0.05 1.59
N SER A 63 -10.07 1.22 1.41
CA SER A 63 -11.41 1.31 0.82
C SER A 63 -11.42 0.83 -0.64
N GLY A 64 -10.45 1.26 -1.46
CA GLY A 64 -10.34 0.83 -2.86
C GLY A 64 -10.16 -0.69 -3.01
N LEU A 65 -9.51 -1.34 -2.05
CA LEU A 65 -9.32 -2.79 -2.03
C LEU A 65 -10.49 -3.59 -1.43
N GLY A 66 -11.46 -2.94 -0.78
CA GLY A 66 -12.47 -3.64 0.02
C GLY A 66 -11.84 -4.34 1.25
N GLY A 67 -10.88 -3.68 1.89
CA GLY A 67 -10.08 -4.23 2.97
C GLY A 67 -10.88 -4.61 4.23
N SER A 68 -10.30 -5.49 5.04
CA SER A 68 -10.91 -5.98 6.29
C SER A 68 -11.20 -4.85 7.28
N SER A 69 -12.32 -4.96 8.01
CA SER A 69 -12.66 -4.09 9.15
C SER A 69 -11.64 -4.11 10.30
N ASN A 70 -10.68 -5.04 10.28
CA ASN A 70 -9.55 -5.04 11.21
C ASN A 70 -8.49 -3.96 10.86
N ALA A 71 -8.51 -3.42 9.64
CA ALA A 71 -7.52 -2.41 9.22
C ALA A 71 -7.58 -1.12 10.06
N PRO A 72 -8.75 -0.49 10.32
CA PRO A 72 -8.82 0.66 11.23
C PRO A 72 -8.16 0.43 12.59
N VAL A 73 -8.37 -0.75 13.19
CA VAL A 73 -7.79 -1.09 14.50
C VAL A 73 -6.26 -1.11 14.42
N HIS A 74 -5.69 -1.83 13.46
CA HIS A 74 -4.25 -1.96 13.33
C HIS A 74 -3.57 -0.66 12.89
N ILE A 75 -4.16 0.04 11.92
CA ILE A 75 -3.56 1.26 11.36
C ILE A 75 -3.61 2.41 12.35
N ASN A 76 -4.72 2.60 13.09
CA ASN A 76 -4.76 3.59 14.17
C ASN A 76 -3.75 3.25 15.28
N ALA A 77 -3.55 1.97 15.60
CA ALA A 77 -2.53 1.57 16.58
C ALA A 77 -1.10 1.91 16.11
N ILE A 78 -0.78 1.63 14.85
CA ILE A 78 0.52 1.97 14.25
C ILE A 78 0.71 3.50 14.22
N ALA A 79 -0.32 4.26 13.83
CA ALA A 79 -0.29 5.72 13.83
C ALA A 79 0.02 6.30 15.22
N ARG A 80 -0.63 5.76 16.27
CA ARG A 80 -0.33 6.15 17.66
C ARG A 80 1.12 5.89 18.06
N HIS A 81 1.71 4.77 17.63
CA HIS A 81 3.12 4.48 17.88
C HIS A 81 4.08 5.36 17.07
N ALA A 82 3.65 5.81 15.88
CA ALA A 82 4.39 6.78 15.06
C ALA A 82 4.21 8.24 15.53
N GLY A 83 3.35 8.49 16.53
CA GLY A 83 3.05 9.84 17.00
C GLY A 83 2.14 10.64 16.04
N VAL A 84 1.44 9.97 15.13
CA VAL A 84 0.50 10.57 14.20
C VAL A 84 -0.91 10.47 14.76
N GLU A 85 -1.61 11.61 14.82
CA GLU A 85 -3.03 11.63 15.16
C GLU A 85 -3.84 11.04 14.00
N LEU A 86 -4.57 9.97 14.27
CA LEU A 86 -5.45 9.30 13.32
C LEU A 86 -6.65 8.71 14.08
N THR A 87 -7.85 8.97 13.59
CA THR A 87 -9.11 8.61 14.26
C THR A 87 -10.04 7.84 13.33
N ASN A 88 -11.07 7.20 13.88
CA ASN A 88 -12.09 6.54 13.05
C ASN A 88 -12.90 7.54 12.19
N ASP A 89 -12.96 8.82 12.58
CA ASP A 89 -13.61 9.84 11.75
C ASP A 89 -12.83 10.10 10.47
N ASP A 90 -11.50 9.92 10.48
CA ASP A 90 -10.68 9.98 9.26
C ASP A 90 -11.03 8.85 8.29
N TRP A 91 -11.32 7.65 8.79
CA TRP A 91 -11.75 6.52 7.97
C TRP A 91 -13.08 6.79 7.28
N GLN A 92 -14.05 7.35 8.01
CA GLN A 92 -15.33 7.75 7.44
C GLN A 92 -15.15 8.86 6.40
N ARG A 93 -14.37 9.90 6.73
CA ARG A 93 -14.18 11.08 5.88
C ARG A 93 -13.43 10.77 4.59
N LEU A 94 -12.37 9.97 4.66
CA LEU A 94 -11.48 9.70 3.53
C LEU A 94 -11.89 8.45 2.75
N GLY A 95 -12.39 7.44 3.45
CA GLY A 95 -12.63 6.12 2.87
C GLY A 95 -14.04 5.89 2.31
N TYR A 96 -15.05 6.65 2.74
CA TYR A 96 -16.45 6.33 2.41
C TYR A 96 -16.80 6.53 0.93
N GLU A 97 -16.29 7.58 0.31
CA GLU A 97 -16.56 7.92 -1.10
C GLU A 97 -15.64 7.19 -2.09
N VAL A 98 -14.74 6.32 -1.60
CA VAL A 98 -13.80 5.58 -2.45
C VAL A 98 -14.50 4.33 -2.98
N PRO A 99 -14.65 4.17 -4.31
CA PRO A 99 -15.28 2.99 -4.87
C PRO A 99 -14.42 1.74 -4.68
N LEU A 100 -15.06 0.58 -4.68
CA LEU A 100 -14.35 -0.70 -4.73
C LEU A 100 -13.71 -0.87 -6.11
N LEU A 101 -12.38 -0.97 -6.15
CA LEU A 101 -11.59 -1.12 -7.38
C LEU A 101 -11.13 -2.57 -7.61
N ALA A 102 -10.96 -3.34 -6.53
CA ALA A 102 -10.48 -4.72 -6.61
C ALA A 102 -11.65 -5.74 -6.58
N ASN A 103 -11.79 -6.53 -7.65
CA ASN A 103 -12.78 -7.61 -7.75
C ASN A 103 -12.31 -8.89 -7.04
N VAL A 104 -12.02 -8.80 -5.74
CA VAL A 104 -11.43 -9.88 -4.94
C VAL A 104 -12.38 -10.30 -3.81
N MET A 105 -12.50 -11.61 -3.57
CA MET A 105 -13.28 -12.13 -2.45
C MET A 105 -12.77 -11.56 -1.11
N PRO A 106 -13.66 -11.22 -0.16
CA PRO A 106 -15.07 -11.60 -0.10
C PRO A 106 -16.04 -10.65 -0.82
N ALA A 107 -15.60 -9.47 -1.29
CA ALA A 107 -16.47 -8.48 -1.91
C ALA A 107 -16.69 -8.72 -3.42
N GLY A 108 -15.74 -9.36 -4.08
CA GLY A 108 -15.77 -9.69 -5.50
C GLY A 108 -15.72 -11.19 -5.79
N ALA A 109 -15.19 -11.54 -6.98
CA ALA A 109 -15.25 -12.89 -7.54
C ALA A 109 -13.91 -13.63 -7.59
N TYR A 110 -12.77 -12.93 -7.59
CA TYR A 110 -11.45 -13.55 -7.77
C TYR A 110 -10.66 -13.69 -6.47
N LEU A 111 -9.53 -14.39 -6.53
CA LEU A 111 -8.62 -14.58 -5.40
C LEU A 111 -7.33 -13.75 -5.58
N CYS A 112 -6.46 -13.81 -4.58
CA CYS A 112 -5.23 -13.02 -4.55
C CYS A 112 -4.26 -13.32 -5.71
N GLU A 113 -4.31 -14.51 -6.32
CA GLU A 113 -3.41 -14.86 -7.42
C GLU A 113 -3.77 -14.10 -8.70
N GLU A 114 -5.06 -14.02 -9.05
CA GLU A 114 -5.55 -13.18 -10.13
C GLU A 114 -5.27 -11.70 -9.85
N PHE A 115 -5.49 -11.26 -8.60
CA PHE A 115 -5.19 -9.88 -8.21
C PHE A 115 -3.71 -9.52 -8.42
N TYR A 116 -2.80 -10.42 -8.04
CA TYR A 116 -1.37 -10.22 -8.28
C TYR A 116 -1.06 -10.11 -9.78
N ARG A 117 -1.60 -11.01 -10.60
CA ARG A 117 -1.40 -11.00 -12.07
C ARG A 117 -1.98 -9.77 -12.74
N ALA A 118 -3.06 -9.20 -12.20
CA ALA A 118 -3.68 -7.97 -12.70
C ALA A 118 -2.86 -6.70 -12.38
N GLY A 119 -1.76 -6.81 -11.63
CA GLY A 119 -0.91 -5.69 -11.22
C GLY A 119 -0.93 -5.39 -9.72
N GLY A 120 -1.76 -6.10 -8.94
CA GLY A 120 -1.74 -6.07 -7.49
C GLY A 120 -2.03 -4.71 -6.86
N VAL A 121 -1.39 -4.45 -5.72
CA VAL A 121 -1.55 -3.21 -4.97
C VAL A 121 -1.07 -1.97 -5.76
N PRO A 122 0.05 -2.01 -6.51
CA PRO A 122 0.46 -0.89 -7.37
C PRO A 122 -0.61 -0.44 -8.36
N ALA A 123 -1.33 -1.38 -8.99
CA ALA A 123 -2.40 -1.02 -9.94
C ALA A 123 -3.53 -0.22 -9.28
N VAL A 124 -3.94 -0.61 -8.07
CA VAL A 124 -4.98 0.13 -7.33
C VAL A 124 -4.49 1.49 -6.87
N LEU A 125 -3.25 1.57 -6.38
CA LEU A 125 -2.62 2.84 -6.00
C LEU A 125 -2.46 3.78 -7.21
N HIS A 126 -2.13 3.25 -8.39
CA HIS A 126 -2.03 4.01 -9.63
C HIS A 126 -3.37 4.69 -9.98
N GLU A 127 -4.48 3.94 -9.96
CA GLU A 127 -5.82 4.50 -10.22
C GLU A 127 -6.21 5.57 -9.20
N LEU A 128 -5.92 5.33 -7.91
CA LEU A 128 -6.20 6.29 -6.85
C LEU A 128 -5.34 7.57 -7.00
N LEU A 129 -4.10 7.44 -7.45
CA LEU A 129 -3.22 8.58 -7.73
C LEU A 129 -3.74 9.38 -8.92
N ALA A 130 -4.11 8.72 -10.02
CA ALA A 130 -4.68 9.34 -11.21
C ALA A 130 -5.97 10.11 -10.88
N ALA A 131 -6.78 9.60 -9.94
CA ALA A 131 -7.98 10.26 -9.44
C ALA A 131 -7.71 11.38 -8.41
N GLY A 132 -6.46 11.66 -8.05
CA GLY A 132 -6.08 12.67 -7.06
C GLY A 132 -6.55 12.34 -5.64
N LYS A 133 -6.70 11.05 -5.31
CA LYS A 133 -7.22 10.58 -4.01
C LYS A 133 -6.13 10.23 -2.99
N ILE A 134 -4.88 10.08 -3.43
CA ILE A 134 -3.74 9.78 -2.57
C ILE A 134 -2.61 10.79 -2.77
N HIS A 135 -1.80 10.93 -1.73
CA HIS A 135 -0.63 11.79 -1.65
C HIS A 135 0.56 11.14 -2.34
N GLY A 136 0.87 11.58 -3.57
CA GLY A 136 1.95 11.03 -4.40
C GLY A 136 3.36 11.31 -3.88
N ASP A 137 3.54 12.40 -3.12
CA ASP A 137 4.86 12.82 -2.60
C ASP A 137 5.29 12.07 -1.34
N ALA A 138 4.43 11.19 -0.79
CA ALA A 138 4.78 10.37 0.37
C ALA A 138 6.01 9.51 0.07
N LEU A 139 7.01 9.57 0.96
CA LEU A 139 8.25 8.80 0.85
C LEU A 139 7.98 7.32 1.13
N THR A 140 8.74 6.41 0.50
CA THR A 140 8.68 4.97 0.79
C THR A 140 10.06 4.39 1.14
N VAL A 141 10.08 3.13 1.59
CA VAL A 141 11.31 2.43 2.02
C VAL A 141 12.38 2.33 0.93
N ASN A 142 12.03 2.42 -0.35
CA ASN A 142 13.01 2.40 -1.44
C ASN A 142 13.65 3.78 -1.72
N GLY A 143 13.33 4.80 -0.93
CA GLY A 143 13.88 6.15 -1.07
C GLY A 143 13.21 7.00 -2.16
N GLN A 144 12.18 6.48 -2.83
CA GLN A 144 11.41 7.18 -3.85
C GLN A 144 10.05 7.61 -3.31
N THR A 145 9.42 8.56 -3.97
CA THR A 145 8.03 8.94 -3.68
C THR A 145 7.08 7.84 -4.15
N LEU A 146 5.89 7.79 -3.55
CA LEU A 146 4.84 6.88 -3.97
C LEU A 146 4.49 7.07 -5.45
N ALA A 147 4.38 8.31 -5.93
CA ALA A 147 4.09 8.60 -7.33
C ALA A 147 5.17 8.06 -8.29
N ALA A 148 6.45 8.18 -7.93
CA ALA A 148 7.54 7.63 -8.74
C ALA A 148 7.43 6.09 -8.84
N ASN A 149 7.08 5.44 -7.73
CA ASN A 149 6.89 3.99 -7.66
C ASN A 149 5.68 3.48 -8.45
N LEU A 150 4.77 4.35 -8.87
CA LEU A 150 3.52 3.98 -9.56
C LEU A 150 3.55 4.28 -11.07
N GLN A 151 4.66 4.77 -11.60
CA GLN A 151 4.82 5.00 -13.03
C GLN A 151 4.82 3.68 -13.81
N GLY A 152 3.95 3.55 -14.80
CA GLY A 152 3.81 2.32 -15.60
C GLY A 152 3.18 1.14 -14.87
N HIS A 153 2.49 1.41 -13.75
CA HIS A 153 1.75 0.41 -12.98
C HIS A 153 0.25 0.46 -13.26
N GLU A 154 -0.15 0.58 -14.53
CA GLU A 154 -1.54 0.38 -14.94
C GLU A 154 -1.99 -1.07 -14.71
N THR A 155 -3.30 -1.30 -14.59
CA THR A 155 -3.82 -2.66 -14.49
C THR A 155 -3.50 -3.47 -15.75
N GLN A 156 -3.12 -4.73 -15.55
CA GLN A 156 -2.80 -5.66 -16.65
C GLN A 156 -3.99 -6.55 -17.02
N ASP A 157 -5.08 -6.48 -16.26
CA ASP A 157 -6.31 -7.20 -16.52
C ASP A 157 -7.50 -6.26 -16.37
N ALA A 158 -8.18 -5.98 -17.47
CA ALA A 158 -9.32 -5.05 -17.51
C ALA A 158 -10.67 -5.70 -17.12
N ARG A 159 -10.66 -6.95 -16.65
CA ARG A 159 -11.86 -7.74 -16.33
C ARG A 159 -12.30 -7.66 -14.86
#